data_AF-A0A2H0V7L7-F1
#
_entry.id   AF-A0A2H0V7L7-F1
#
_cell.length_a   1.000
_cell.length_b   1.000
_cell.length_c   1.000
_cell.angle_alpha   90.00
_cell.angle_beta   90.00
_cell.angle_gamma   90.00
#
_symmetry.space_group_name_H-M   'P 1'
#
loop_
_entity.id
_entity.type
_entity.pdbx_description
1 polymer ?
#
loop_
_entity_poly.entity_id
_entity_poly.type
_entity_poly.pdbx_seq_one_letter_code
_entity_poly.pdbx_strand_id
1 'polypeptide(L)'
;DKSFRNGVFVAAGDIDGDGTDEIIAGSGKDSLPKIKVFDGYGNLKSEFFAYAENFRGGVNVASGDIDGDGTDEIIAGAGNGGGPQVRIFDAKGVVKQQFFAYAENFRGGVNVASGDINQDGIDEIVTGAGQGGGPHVRVFDKDHILLKGFFAYDNSMSGGVNVAVINVKVK
;
A
#
# COMPACT_ATOMS: atom_id res chain seq x y z
N ASP A 1 -20.09 0.69 7.60
CA ASP A 1 -20.99 -0.41 8.02
C ASP A 1 -20.77 -0.66 9.50
N LYS A 2 -21.78 -0.43 10.34
CA LYS A 2 -21.68 -0.60 11.80
C LYS A 2 -21.57 -2.08 12.22
N SER A 3 -21.82 -3.01 11.31
CA SER A 3 -21.69 -4.45 11.52
C SER A 3 -20.31 -5.00 11.15
N PHE A 4 -19.42 -4.19 10.56
CA PHE A 4 -18.05 -4.60 10.27
C PHE A 4 -17.31 -4.97 11.57
N ARG A 5 -16.65 -6.12 11.58
CA ARG A 5 -15.94 -6.66 12.76
C ARG A 5 -14.45 -6.92 12.51
N ASN A 6 -14.00 -6.77 11.28
CA ASN A 6 -12.61 -7.05 10.93
C ASN A 6 -11.78 -5.78 11.10
N GLY A 7 -10.46 -5.93 11.14
CA GLY A 7 -9.56 -4.77 11.15
C GLY A 7 -9.63 -3.99 9.84
N VAL A 8 -9.03 -2.79 9.84
CA VAL A 8 -8.78 -2.00 8.63
C VAL A 8 -7.32 -1.56 8.64
N PHE A 9 -6.77 -1.36 7.46
CA PHE A 9 -5.49 -0.67 7.25
C PHE A 9 -5.81 0.74 6.78
N VAL A 10 -5.09 1.73 7.28
CA VAL A 10 -5.38 3.15 7.02
C VAL A 10 -4.12 3.86 6.54
N ALA A 11 -4.28 4.70 5.52
CA ALA A 11 -3.31 5.67 5.06
C ALA A 11 -3.99 7.03 4.93
N ALA A 12 -3.20 8.08 4.79
CA ALA A 12 -3.68 9.41 4.46
C ALA A 12 -2.77 10.06 3.40
N GLY A 13 -3.35 10.90 2.56
CA GLY A 13 -2.64 11.64 1.51
C GLY A 13 -3.59 12.44 0.60
N ASP A 14 -3.07 13.44 -0.08
CA ASP A 14 -3.83 14.34 -0.96
C ASP A 14 -4.03 13.70 -2.33
N ILE A 15 -5.03 12.82 -2.44
CA ILE A 15 -5.24 11.99 -3.62
C ILE A 15 -6.11 12.64 -4.71
N ASP A 16 -6.68 13.81 -4.43
CA ASP A 16 -7.43 14.59 -5.42
C ASP A 16 -6.85 15.97 -5.73
N GLY A 17 -5.72 16.32 -5.11
CA GLY A 17 -4.89 17.48 -5.43
C GLY A 17 -5.46 18.79 -4.91
N ASP A 18 -6.29 18.75 -3.86
CA ASP A 18 -6.91 19.94 -3.28
C ASP A 18 -6.08 20.59 -2.15
N GLY A 19 -4.96 19.96 -1.78
CA GLY A 19 -4.06 20.38 -0.71
C GLY A 19 -4.43 19.84 0.66
N THR A 20 -5.44 18.96 0.77
CA THR A 20 -5.90 18.34 2.01
C THR A 20 -5.83 16.83 1.92
N ASP A 21 -5.25 16.20 2.94
CA ASP A 21 -5.19 14.74 2.98
C ASP A 21 -6.59 14.10 3.10
N GLU A 22 -6.85 13.11 2.26
CA GLU A 22 -7.92 12.13 2.43
C GLU A 22 -7.53 11.00 3.37
N ILE A 23 -8.54 10.31 3.90
CA ILE A 23 -8.38 9.07 4.65
C ILE A 23 -8.70 7.87 3.74
N ILE A 24 -7.72 6.98 3.55
CA ILE A 24 -7.85 5.79 2.73
C ILE A 24 -7.91 4.57 3.65
N ALA A 25 -9.00 3.81 3.59
CA ALA A 25 -9.21 2.62 4.41
C ALA A 25 -9.30 1.35 3.55
N GLY A 26 -8.33 0.44 3.73
CA GLY A 26 -8.34 -0.91 3.19
C GLY A 26 -8.99 -1.89 4.16
N SER A 27 -9.92 -2.71 3.66
CA SER A 27 -10.56 -3.76 4.45
C SER A 27 -9.55 -4.81 4.94
N GLY A 28 -9.65 -5.25 6.19
CA GLY A 28 -8.81 -6.33 6.71
C GLY A 28 -9.20 -7.73 6.22
N LYS A 29 -8.50 -8.73 6.76
CA LYS A 29 -8.71 -10.15 6.46
C LYS A 29 -10.17 -10.58 6.65
N ASP A 30 -10.61 -11.57 5.87
CA ASP A 30 -11.96 -12.16 5.86
C ASP A 30 -13.07 -11.20 5.39
N SER A 31 -12.70 -10.06 4.83
CA SER A 31 -13.61 -9.10 4.19
C SER A 31 -13.45 -9.09 2.67
N LEU A 32 -14.45 -8.54 1.98
CA LEU A 32 -14.31 -8.14 0.58
C LEU A 32 -13.13 -7.16 0.44
N PRO A 33 -12.28 -7.25 -0.59
CA PRO A 33 -11.02 -6.51 -0.68
C PRO A 33 -11.27 -5.08 -1.16
N LYS A 34 -11.92 -4.30 -0.32
CA LYS A 34 -12.40 -2.96 -0.63
C LYS A 34 -11.45 -1.90 -0.12
N ILE A 35 -11.34 -0.83 -0.89
CA ILE A 35 -10.80 0.46 -0.46
C ILE A 35 -11.96 1.43 -0.37
N LYS A 36 -11.98 2.22 0.70
CA LYS A 36 -12.88 3.35 0.90
C LYS A 36 -12.05 4.61 1.12
N VAL A 37 -12.42 5.68 0.46
CA VAL A 37 -11.81 7.00 0.62
C VAL A 37 -12.80 7.90 1.34
N PHE A 38 -12.33 8.60 2.35
CA PHE A 38 -13.09 9.59 3.10
C PHE A 38 -12.38 10.94 3.09
N ASP A 39 -13.13 12.03 3.15
CA ASP A 39 -12.56 13.34 3.47
C ASP A 39 -12.10 13.42 4.94
N GLY A 40 -11.43 14.52 5.31
CA GLY A 40 -10.99 14.78 6.68
C GLY A 40 -12.12 14.90 7.73
N TYR A 41 -13.39 14.98 7.29
CA TYR A 41 -14.57 14.98 8.16
C TYR A 41 -15.22 13.60 8.29
N GLY A 42 -14.71 12.59 7.57
CA GLY A 42 -15.22 11.22 7.57
C GLY A 42 -16.38 10.98 6.59
N ASN A 43 -16.66 11.89 5.65
CA ASN A 43 -17.63 11.66 4.58
C ASN A 43 -17.01 10.78 3.49
N LEU A 44 -17.75 9.78 3.02
CA LEU A 44 -17.28 8.87 1.96
C LEU A 44 -17.20 9.60 0.61
N LYS A 45 -16.01 9.63 0.00
CA LYS A 45 -15.76 10.16 -1.36
C LYS A 45 -15.87 9.07 -2.42
N SER A 46 -15.24 7.91 -2.20
CA SER A 46 -15.26 6.79 -3.15
C SER A 46 -15.13 5.42 -2.46
N GLU A 47 -15.56 4.36 -3.17
CA GLU A 47 -15.43 2.96 -2.73
C GLU A 47 -15.26 2.05 -3.95
N PHE A 48 -14.27 1.16 -3.90
CA PHE A 48 -14.00 0.21 -4.99
C PHE A 48 -13.31 -1.06 -4.49
N PHE A 49 -13.23 -2.08 -5.35
CA PHE A 49 -12.50 -3.32 -5.08
C PHE A 49 -11.05 -3.21 -5.57
N ALA A 50 -10.09 -3.40 -4.67
CA ALA A 50 -8.66 -3.37 -5.02
C ALA A 50 -8.21 -4.67 -5.71
N TYR A 51 -8.92 -5.78 -5.48
CA TYR A 51 -8.60 -7.11 -6.01
C TYR A 51 -9.90 -7.84 -6.40
N ALA A 52 -9.76 -9.04 -6.97
CA ALA A 52 -10.91 -9.87 -7.35
C ALA A 52 -11.90 -10.04 -6.17
N GLU A 53 -13.20 -9.93 -6.44
CA GLU A 53 -14.24 -9.88 -5.40
C GLU A 53 -14.34 -11.13 -4.52
N ASN A 54 -13.76 -12.26 -4.95
CA ASN A 54 -13.68 -13.49 -4.17
C ASN A 54 -12.44 -13.57 -3.25
N PHE A 55 -11.50 -12.64 -3.37
CA PHE A 55 -10.33 -12.56 -2.50
C PHE A 55 -10.73 -12.10 -1.09
N ARG A 56 -10.13 -12.69 -0.05
CA ARG A 56 -10.46 -12.44 1.36
C ARG A 56 -9.24 -12.13 2.23
N GLY A 57 -8.08 -11.87 1.62
CA GLY A 57 -6.85 -11.60 2.39
C GLY A 57 -6.79 -10.20 3.01
N GLY A 58 -7.69 -9.31 2.62
CA GLY A 58 -7.66 -7.90 2.98
C GLY A 58 -6.75 -7.08 2.05
N VAL A 59 -6.62 -5.79 2.34
CA VAL A 59 -5.89 -4.82 1.53
C VAL A 59 -5.04 -3.94 2.44
N ASN A 60 -3.73 -4.03 2.32
CA ASN A 60 -2.80 -3.10 2.94
C ASN A 60 -2.74 -1.84 2.06
N VAL A 61 -2.79 -0.65 2.65
CA VAL A 61 -2.86 0.62 1.92
C VAL A 61 -1.74 1.57 2.34
N ALA A 62 -1.25 2.36 1.38
CA ALA A 62 -0.37 3.51 1.54
C ALA A 62 -0.80 4.61 0.54
N SER A 63 -0.23 5.81 0.68
CA SER A 63 -0.49 6.98 -0.18
C SER A 63 0.80 7.72 -0.45
N GLY A 64 1.01 8.20 -1.68
CA GLY A 64 2.15 9.05 -2.04
C GLY A 64 2.16 9.40 -3.53
N ASP A 65 2.85 10.47 -3.90
CA ASP A 65 3.00 10.95 -5.28
C ASP A 65 4.00 10.08 -6.05
N ILE A 66 3.49 9.00 -6.66
CA ILE A 66 4.32 7.96 -7.30
C ILE A 66 4.70 8.34 -8.71
N ASP A 67 3.91 9.16 -9.40
CA ASP A 67 4.23 9.60 -10.76
C ASP A 67 4.76 11.04 -10.88
N GLY A 68 4.85 11.76 -9.76
CA GLY A 68 5.47 13.08 -9.67
C GLY A 68 4.59 14.20 -10.19
N ASP A 69 3.26 14.02 -10.19
CA ASP A 69 2.30 15.02 -10.68
C ASP A 69 1.84 16.01 -9.59
N GLY A 70 2.26 15.79 -8.34
CA GLY A 70 1.89 16.59 -7.17
C GLY A 70 0.61 16.14 -6.49
N THR A 71 -0.03 15.06 -6.96
CA THR A 71 -1.19 14.40 -6.35
C THR A 71 -0.79 13.01 -5.89
N ASP A 72 -1.21 12.61 -4.71
CA ASP A 72 -0.91 11.27 -4.22
C ASP A 72 -1.73 10.19 -4.95
N GLU A 73 -1.11 9.03 -5.16
CA GLU A 73 -1.82 7.81 -5.53
C GLU A 73 -2.16 6.93 -4.33
N ILE A 74 -3.22 6.13 -4.49
CA ILE A 74 -3.53 5.03 -3.58
C ILE A 74 -2.70 3.81 -3.95
N ILE A 75 -1.87 3.33 -3.01
CA ILE A 75 -1.06 2.12 -3.19
C ILE A 75 -1.69 0.99 -2.39
N ALA A 76 -1.99 -0.12 -3.05
CA ALA A 76 -2.61 -1.29 -2.43
C ALA A 76 -1.72 -2.52 -2.52
N GLY A 77 -1.39 -3.13 -1.39
CA GLY A 77 -0.78 -4.46 -1.30
C GLY A 77 -1.83 -5.52 -1.00
N ALA A 78 -1.78 -6.65 -1.69
CA ALA A 78 -2.66 -7.78 -1.36
C ALA A 78 -2.33 -8.31 0.03
N GLY A 79 -3.34 -8.53 0.88
CA GLY A 79 -3.13 -9.11 2.20
C GLY A 79 -2.81 -10.61 2.17
N ASN A 80 -2.79 -11.22 3.35
CA ASN A 80 -2.43 -12.63 3.56
C ASN A 80 -3.27 -13.60 2.73
N GLY A 81 -2.64 -14.61 2.11
CA GLY A 81 -3.25 -15.53 1.16
C GLY A 81 -3.31 -14.99 -0.28
N GLY A 82 -3.03 -13.69 -0.46
CA GLY A 82 -2.89 -13.05 -1.76
C GLY A 82 -1.47 -13.19 -2.32
N GLY A 83 -1.33 -13.01 -3.64
CA GLY A 83 -0.02 -12.94 -4.30
C GLY A 83 0.79 -11.71 -3.86
N PRO A 84 2.04 -11.56 -4.33
CA PRO A 84 2.89 -10.42 -3.99
C PRO A 84 2.54 -9.16 -4.80
N GLN A 85 1.26 -8.98 -5.12
CA GLN A 85 0.81 -7.93 -6.03
C GLN A 85 0.71 -6.60 -5.28
N VAL A 86 1.24 -5.56 -5.92
CA VAL A 86 1.00 -4.16 -5.58
C VAL A 86 0.26 -3.52 -6.75
N ARG A 87 -0.80 -2.77 -6.47
CA ARG A 87 -1.58 -2.02 -7.45
C ARG A 87 -1.65 -0.56 -7.02
N ILE A 88 -1.52 0.35 -7.98
CA ILE A 88 -1.55 1.79 -7.78
C ILE A 88 -2.82 2.32 -8.46
N PHE A 89 -3.59 3.13 -7.74
CA PHE A 89 -4.87 3.66 -8.19
C PHE A 89 -4.92 5.19 -8.05
N ASP A 90 -5.72 5.82 -8.91
CA ASP A 90 -6.21 7.17 -8.65
C ASP A 90 -7.30 7.19 -7.55
N ALA A 91 -7.74 8.38 -7.13
CA ALA A 91 -8.81 8.56 -6.14
C ALA A 91 -10.17 7.91 -6.52
N LYS A 92 -10.39 7.63 -7.81
CA LYS A 92 -11.62 7.01 -8.33
C LYS A 92 -11.51 5.48 -8.39
N GLY A 93 -10.36 4.90 -8.07
CA GLY A 93 -10.11 3.47 -8.13
C GLY A 93 -9.76 2.96 -9.52
N VAL A 94 -9.36 3.84 -10.45
CA VAL A 94 -8.79 3.45 -11.73
C VAL A 94 -7.34 3.04 -11.51
N VAL A 95 -6.97 1.87 -12.02
CA VAL A 95 -5.61 1.34 -11.89
C VAL A 95 -4.69 2.13 -12.81
N LYS A 96 -3.72 2.86 -12.24
CA LYS A 96 -2.65 3.53 -12.99
C LYS A 96 -1.54 2.54 -13.31
N GLN A 97 -1.09 1.78 -12.30
CA GLN A 97 0.06 0.87 -12.42
C GLN A 97 -0.13 -0.40 -11.56
N GLN A 98 0.64 -1.46 -11.83
CA GLN A 98 0.70 -2.66 -10.99
C GLN A 98 1.95 -3.51 -11.27
N PHE A 99 2.44 -4.21 -10.24
CA PHE A 99 3.59 -5.10 -10.36
C PHE A 99 3.60 -6.18 -9.26
N PHE A 100 4.54 -7.13 -9.36
CA PHE A 100 4.80 -8.12 -8.32
C PHE A 100 6.07 -7.76 -7.55
N ALA A 101 5.95 -7.49 -6.25
CA ALA A 101 7.07 -7.05 -5.40
C ALA A 101 8.02 -8.19 -4.99
N TYR A 102 7.56 -9.44 -5.08
CA TYR A 102 8.27 -10.67 -4.70
C TYR A 102 8.01 -11.78 -5.73
N ALA A 103 8.58 -12.97 -5.52
CA ALA A 103 8.38 -14.12 -6.40
C ALA A 103 6.87 -14.41 -6.61
N GLU A 104 6.45 -14.59 -7.87
CA GLU A 104 5.03 -14.66 -8.24
C GLU A 104 4.24 -15.79 -7.55
N ASN A 105 4.91 -16.83 -7.06
CA ASN A 105 4.31 -17.93 -6.31
C ASN A 105 4.18 -17.65 -4.81
N PHE A 106 4.73 -16.54 -4.30
CA PHE A 106 4.59 -16.13 -2.91
C PHE A 106 3.12 -15.79 -2.58
N ARG A 107 2.62 -16.22 -1.42
CA ARG A 107 1.21 -16.04 -1.03
C ARG A 107 1.03 -15.36 0.33
N GLY A 108 2.08 -14.71 0.83
CA GLY A 108 2.03 -14.00 2.11
C GLY A 108 1.41 -12.61 2.03
N GLY A 109 1.19 -12.10 0.82
CA GLY A 109 0.80 -10.71 0.59
C GLY A 109 1.97 -9.71 0.70
N VAL A 110 1.64 -8.43 0.65
CA VAL A 110 2.59 -7.31 0.66
C VAL A 110 2.12 -6.22 1.60
N ASN A 111 2.95 -5.85 2.57
CA ASN A 111 2.78 -4.63 3.35
C ASN A 111 3.42 -3.47 2.56
N VAL A 112 2.74 -2.32 2.48
CA VAL A 112 3.16 -1.18 1.65
C VAL A 112 3.30 0.08 2.49
N ALA A 113 4.25 0.92 2.10
CA ALA A 113 4.45 2.29 2.55
C ALA A 113 5.07 3.10 1.39
N SER A 114 5.06 4.41 1.49
CA SER A 114 5.59 5.31 0.46
C SER A 114 6.23 6.55 1.05
N GLY A 115 7.15 7.13 0.29
CA GLY A 115 7.79 8.41 0.60
C GLY A 115 9.06 8.62 -0.22
N ASP A 116 9.43 9.88 -0.40
CA ASP A 116 10.67 10.31 -1.07
C ASP A 116 11.94 9.90 -0.29
N ILE A 117 12.48 8.73 -0.62
CA ILE A 117 13.64 8.11 0.04
C ILE A 117 14.94 8.55 -0.62
N ASN A 118 14.90 8.82 -1.92
CA ASN A 118 16.07 9.20 -2.70
C ASN A 118 16.27 10.74 -2.82
N GLN A 119 15.29 11.53 -2.36
CA GLN A 119 15.25 13.01 -2.39
C GLN A 119 15.19 13.61 -3.79
N ASP A 120 14.51 12.95 -4.73
CA ASP A 120 14.27 13.48 -6.08
C ASP A 120 12.92 14.19 -6.24
N GLY A 121 12.09 14.17 -5.18
CA GLY A 121 10.77 14.80 -5.16
C GLY A 121 9.65 13.89 -5.66
N ILE A 122 9.92 12.62 -5.94
CA ILE A 122 8.93 11.58 -6.27
C ILE A 122 8.94 10.55 -5.15
N ASP A 123 7.78 10.10 -4.71
CA ASP A 123 7.72 9.10 -3.65
C ASP A 123 8.08 7.70 -4.17
N GLU A 124 8.92 6.98 -3.42
CA GLU A 124 9.20 5.58 -3.66
C GLU A 124 8.15 4.67 -3.00
N ILE A 125 7.96 3.48 -3.57
CA ILE A 125 7.16 2.42 -2.94
C ILE A 125 8.08 1.51 -2.11
N VAL A 126 7.84 1.46 -0.80
CA VAL A 126 8.45 0.50 0.12
C VAL A 126 7.53 -0.67 0.37
N THR A 127 8.05 -1.87 0.20
CA THR A 127 7.30 -3.10 0.45
C THR A 127 7.97 -3.94 1.52
N GLY A 128 7.15 -4.58 2.34
CA GLY A 128 7.53 -5.66 3.24
C GLY A 128 6.83 -6.96 2.86
N ALA A 129 7.56 -8.08 2.86
CA ALA A 129 6.93 -9.38 2.63
C ALA A 129 5.96 -9.71 3.77
N GLY A 130 4.76 -10.20 3.43
CA GLY A 130 3.78 -10.63 4.43
C GLY A 130 4.07 -12.03 5.01
N GLN A 131 3.04 -12.69 5.55
CA GLN A 131 3.17 -13.94 6.30
C GLN A 131 3.83 -15.07 5.48
N GLY A 132 4.77 -15.79 6.08
CA GLY A 132 5.52 -16.86 5.40
C GLY A 132 6.67 -16.35 4.54
N GLY A 133 6.80 -15.02 4.37
CA GLY A 133 7.97 -14.38 3.78
C GLY A 133 9.05 -14.10 4.82
N GLY A 134 10.28 -13.95 4.35
CA GLY A 134 11.40 -13.47 5.17
C GLY A 134 11.20 -12.02 5.62
N PRO A 135 12.06 -11.47 6.51
CA PRO A 135 12.00 -10.08 6.94
C PRO A 135 12.52 -9.12 5.85
N HIS A 136 12.15 -9.35 4.61
CA HIS A 136 12.66 -8.65 3.43
C HIS A 136 11.89 -7.35 3.23
N VAL A 137 12.63 -6.25 3.18
CA VAL A 137 12.15 -4.92 2.78
C VAL A 137 12.73 -4.58 1.42
N ARG A 138 11.90 -4.06 0.51
CA ARG A 138 12.30 -3.63 -0.83
C ARG A 138 11.78 -2.22 -1.11
N VAL A 139 12.56 -1.44 -1.85
CA VAL A 139 12.23 -0.07 -2.28
C VAL A 139 12.22 -0.04 -3.80
N PHE A 140 11.13 0.43 -4.39
CA PHE A 140 10.91 0.54 -5.82
C PHE A 140 10.69 1.98 -6.22
N ASP A 141 11.22 2.38 -7.38
CA ASP A 141 10.91 3.67 -8.00
C ASP A 141 9.57 3.66 -8.75
N LYS A 142 9.23 4.80 -9.35
CA LYS A 142 8.02 5.01 -10.17
C LYS A 142 7.88 4.06 -11.36
N ASP A 143 8.99 3.53 -11.88
CA ASP A 143 9.03 2.58 -13.00
C ASP A 143 9.04 1.13 -12.51
N HIS A 144 8.87 0.93 -11.19
CA HIS A 144 8.90 -0.34 -10.46
C HIS A 144 10.26 -1.04 -10.50
N ILE A 145 11.33 -0.30 -10.74
CA ILE A 145 12.70 -0.80 -10.67
C ILE A 145 13.09 -0.89 -9.19
N LEU A 146 13.62 -2.05 -8.79
CA LEU A 146 14.12 -2.26 -7.45
C LEU A 146 15.38 -1.42 -7.22
N LEU A 147 15.26 -0.36 -6.42
CA LEU A 147 16.39 0.49 -6.03
C LEU A 147 17.25 -0.17 -4.94
N LYS A 148 16.59 -0.69 -3.90
CA LYS A 148 17.23 -1.25 -2.70
C LYS A 148 16.43 -2.43 -2.14
N GLY A 149 17.12 -3.37 -1.51
CA GLY A 149 16.49 -4.44 -0.74
C GLY A 149 17.40 -4.95 0.36
N PHE A 150 16.83 -5.28 1.52
CA PHE A 150 17.57 -5.80 2.67
C PHE A 150 16.68 -6.67 3.57
N PHE A 151 17.29 -7.46 4.44
CA PHE A 151 16.61 -8.19 5.49
C PHE A 151 16.69 -7.40 6.80
N ALA A 152 15.55 -7.05 7.39
CA ALA A 152 15.48 -6.27 8.64
C ALA A 152 15.86 -7.10 9.88
N TYR A 153 15.77 -8.43 9.76
CA TYR A 153 16.12 -9.40 10.79
C TYR A 153 16.80 -10.62 10.17
N ASP A 154 17.11 -11.63 10.98
CA ASP A 154 17.67 -12.90 10.53
C ASP A 154 16.81 -13.55 9.43
N ASN A 155 17.46 -14.02 8.36
CA ASN A 155 16.77 -14.52 7.17
C ASN A 155 16.04 -15.86 7.37
N SER A 156 16.27 -16.54 8.49
CA SER A 156 15.52 -17.74 8.90
C SER A 156 14.11 -17.40 9.43
N MET A 157 13.86 -16.14 9.80
CA MET A 157 12.54 -15.71 10.24
C MET A 157 11.56 -15.67 9.06
N SER A 158 10.34 -16.16 9.26
CA SER A 158 9.30 -16.20 8.22
C SER A 158 8.01 -15.47 8.61
N GLY A 159 8.10 -14.55 9.57
CA GLY A 159 6.96 -13.79 10.08
C GLY A 159 6.49 -12.66 9.16
N GLY A 160 7.28 -12.34 8.13
CA GLY A 160 7.12 -11.11 7.36
C GLY A 160 7.56 -9.85 8.12
N VAL A 161 7.35 -8.69 7.50
CA VAL A 161 7.68 -7.37 8.05
C VAL A 161 6.61 -6.35 7.68
N ASN A 162 6.21 -5.53 8.65
CA ASN A 162 5.43 -4.32 8.40
C ASN A 162 6.39 -3.15 8.16
N VAL A 163 6.02 -2.24 7.27
CA VAL A 163 6.85 -1.10 6.86
C VAL A 163 6.08 0.20 7.08
N ALA A 164 6.82 1.26 7.39
CA ALA A 164 6.36 2.63 7.42
C ALA A 164 7.51 3.53 7.00
N VAL A 165 7.20 4.63 6.32
CA VAL A 165 8.16 5.66 5.91
C VAL A 165 7.78 6.97 6.60
N ILE A 166 8.78 7.75 6.98
CA ILE A 166 8.59 9.08 7.53
C ILE A 166 9.61 10.04 6.93
N ASN A 167 9.13 11.11 6.32
CA ASN A 167 9.96 12.17 5.79
C ASN A 167 10.19 13.21 6.89
N VAL A 168 11.44 13.32 7.36
CA VAL A 168 11.83 14.25 8.43
C VAL A 168 12.57 15.43 7.82
N LYS A 169 11.94 16.62 7.85
CA LYS A 169 12.62 17.87 7.51
C LYS A 169 13.56 18.26 8.65
N VAL A 170 14.86 18.16 8.43
CA VAL A 170 15.87 18.67 9.38
C VAL A 170 15.92 20.20 9.22
N LYS A 171 15.80 20.93 10.33
CA LYS A 171 15.93 22.40 10.38
C LYS A 171 17.38 22.84 10.35
#